data_AF-A0A1G2VPP0-F1
#
_entry.id   AF-A0A1G2VPP0-F1
#
_cell.length_a   1.000
_cell.length_b   1.000
_cell.length_c   1.000
_cell.angle_alpha   90.00
_cell.angle_beta   90.00
_cell.angle_gamma   90.00
#
_symmetry.space_group_name_H-M   'P 1'
#
loop_
_entity.id
_entity.type
_entity.pdbx_description
1 polymer ?
#
loop_
_entity_poly.entity_id
_entity_poly.type
_entity_poly.pdbx_seq_one_letter_code
_entity_poly.pdbx_strand_id
1 'polypeptide(L)'
;MISTLSKRKKMSIATLSKIKILLGFLKLNLLPLFCYNTNMTWDYTKTEYEKQAEKDPVWELERLINYGLRKEKIDRKKLEKYLAELKISDDRRAFFELLLWNKKL
;
A
#
# COMPACT_ATOMS: atom_id res chain seq x y z
N MET A 1 -56.19 17.95 22.97
CA MET A 1 -56.27 17.89 21.50
C MET A 1 -54.98 17.28 20.97
N ILE A 2 -54.97 15.98 20.64
CA ILE A 2 -53.82 15.34 20.00
C ILE A 2 -54.35 14.72 18.69
N SER A 3 -53.99 15.33 17.55
CA SER A 3 -54.27 14.74 16.23
C SER A 3 -53.22 15.17 15.22
N THR A 4 -52.05 14.53 15.27
CA THR A 4 -51.13 14.48 14.13
C THR A 4 -50.99 13.03 13.69
N LEU A 5 -52.07 12.50 13.10
CA LEU A 5 -52.04 11.25 12.36
C LEU A 5 -51.19 11.45 11.10
N SER A 6 -49.92 11.10 11.25
CA SER A 6 -48.92 10.89 10.21
C SER A 6 -49.55 10.23 8.97
N LYS A 7 -49.69 11.00 7.88
CA LYS A 7 -50.07 10.51 6.55
C LYS A 7 -48.94 9.61 6.01
N ARG A 8 -48.87 8.36 6.45
CA ARG A 8 -48.06 7.34 5.79
C ARG A 8 -48.77 6.91 4.51
N LYS A 9 -48.40 7.56 3.40
CA LYS A 9 -48.78 7.15 2.04
C LYS A 9 -48.34 5.70 1.84
N LYS A 10 -49.29 4.76 1.78
CA LYS A 10 -49.01 3.33 1.49
C LYS A 10 -48.39 3.26 0.09
N MET A 11 -47.09 3.01 0.03
CA MET A 11 -46.38 2.78 -1.22
C MET A 11 -46.76 1.39 -1.75
N SER A 12 -47.01 1.30 -3.06
CA SER A 12 -47.32 0.03 -3.71
C SER A 12 -46.13 -0.92 -3.62
N ILE A 13 -46.43 -2.22 -3.49
CA ILE A 13 -45.44 -3.30 -3.44
C ILE A 13 -44.55 -3.28 -4.68
N ALA A 14 -45.10 -2.89 -5.85
CA ALA A 14 -44.34 -2.73 -7.09
C ALA A 14 -43.31 -1.59 -7.00
N THR A 15 -43.65 -0.50 -6.29
CA THR A 15 -42.74 0.63 -6.06
C THR A 15 -41.61 0.26 -5.10
N LEU A 16 -41.93 -0.50 -4.05
CA LEU A 16 -40.94 -1.04 -3.11
C LEU A 16 -39.97 -2.01 -3.80
N SER A 17 -40.48 -2.87 -4.69
CA SER A 17 -39.66 -3.81 -5.46
C SER A 17 -38.66 -3.09 -6.39
N LYS A 18 -39.12 -2.07 -7.12
CA LYS A 18 -38.24 -1.25 -7.98
C LYS A 18 -37.16 -0.50 -7.20
N ILE A 19 -37.48 0.06 -6.03
CA ILE A 19 -36.51 0.73 -5.15
C ILE A 19 -35.49 -0.27 -4.58
N LYS A 20 -35.94 -1.48 -4.22
CA LYS A 20 -35.06 -2.55 -3.72
C LYS A 20 -34.08 -3.05 -4.78
N ILE A 21 -34.51 -3.12 -6.05
CA ILE A 21 -33.66 -3.46 -7.20
C ILE A 21 -32.66 -2.33 -7.47
N LEU A 22 -33.09 -1.07 -7.41
CA LEU A 22 -32.21 0.10 -7.62
C LEU A 22 -31.13 0.21 -6.52
N LEU A 23 -31.50 -0.02 -5.25
CA LEU A 23 -30.57 -0.06 -4.12
C LEU A 23 -29.62 -1.26 -4.18
N GLY A 24 -30.08 -2.40 -4.73
CA GLY A 24 -29.23 -3.56 -5.01
C GLY A 24 -28.18 -3.26 -6.09
N PHE A 25 -28.58 -2.59 -7.16
CA PHE A 25 -27.68 -2.19 -8.25
C PHE A 25 -26.65 -1.13 -7.82
N LEU A 26 -27.04 -0.21 -6.94
CA LEU A 26 -26.11 0.80 -6.40
C LEU A 26 -25.12 0.23 -5.37
N LYS A 27 -25.43 -0.93 -4.76
CA LYS A 27 -24.53 -1.61 -3.80
C LYS A 27 -23.47 -2.48 -4.46
N LEU A 28 -23.60 -2.80 -5.75
CA LEU A 28 -22.72 -3.73 -6.46
C LEU A 28 -21.45 -3.07 -7.06
N ASN A 29 -21.31 -1.74 -6.97
CA ASN A 29 -20.15 -1.01 -7.48
C ASN A 29 -19.41 -0.19 -6.41
N LEU A 30 -19.61 -0.51 -5.13
CA LEU A 30 -18.76 0.01 -4.05
C LEU A 30 -17.91 -1.12 -3.46
N LEU A 31 -16.76 -1.27 -4.11
CA LEU A 31 -15.45 -1.66 -3.58
C LEU A 31 -15.22 -3.14 -3.22
N PRO A 32 -14.38 -3.84 -4.01
CA PRO A 32 -13.31 -4.65 -3.47
C PRO A 32 -12.00 -3.83 -3.56
N LEU A 33 -11.94 -2.66 -2.92
CA LEU A 33 -10.65 -1.97 -2.70
C LEU A 33 -9.95 -2.45 -1.42
N PHE A 34 -10.55 -3.38 -0.68
CA PHE A 34 -9.98 -3.99 0.53
C PHE A 34 -9.18 -5.28 0.24
N CYS A 35 -8.43 -5.32 -0.87
CA CYS A 35 -7.46 -6.40 -1.12
C CYS A 35 -6.06 -5.86 -1.45
N TYR A 36 -5.72 -4.65 -1.01
CA TYR A 36 -4.33 -4.21 -0.95
C TYR A 36 -3.92 -3.94 0.49
N ASN A 37 -4.11 -4.94 1.36
CA ASN A 37 -3.22 -5.06 2.49
C ASN A 37 -1.95 -5.75 1.97
N THR A 38 -1.11 -5.01 1.23
CA THR A 38 0.20 -5.50 0.81
C THR A 38 1.07 -5.55 2.06
N ASN A 39 1.01 -6.71 2.73
CA ASN A 39 2.01 -7.31 3.59
C ASN A 39 3.02 -6.35 4.25
N MET A 40 2.74 -6.05 5.52
CA MET A 40 3.77 -5.82 6.54
C MET A 40 4.85 -6.92 6.49
N THR A 41 6.10 -6.59 6.79
CA THR A 41 7.09 -7.59 7.19
C THR A 41 6.99 -7.89 8.69
N TRP A 42 6.72 -9.17 9.00
CA TRP A 42 6.98 -10.04 10.16
C TRP A 42 7.09 -9.49 11.61
N ASP A 43 7.45 -8.24 11.88
CA ASP A 43 7.64 -7.67 13.24
C ASP A 43 7.41 -6.16 13.38
N TYR A 44 7.15 -5.40 12.30
CA TYR A 44 6.95 -3.93 12.39
C TYR A 44 5.70 -3.46 11.68
N THR A 45 5.12 -2.38 12.22
CA THR A 45 4.10 -1.60 11.53
C THR A 45 4.72 -0.69 10.46
N LYS A 46 3.94 -0.34 9.44
CA LYS A 46 4.34 0.61 8.39
C LYS A 46 4.86 1.93 8.99
N THR A 47 4.20 2.43 10.02
CA THR A 47 4.57 3.68 10.68
C THR A 47 5.92 3.59 11.40
N GLU A 48 6.23 2.47 12.03
CA GLU A 48 7.55 2.24 12.64
C GLU A 48 8.64 2.14 11.60
N TYR A 49 8.37 1.44 10.49
CA TYR A 49 9.29 1.39 9.35
C TYR A 49 9.59 2.80 8.82
N GLU A 50 8.56 3.62 8.57
CA GLU A 50 8.73 4.96 8.01
C GLU A 50 9.53 5.87 8.95
N LYS A 51 9.24 5.84 10.25
CA LYS A 51 10.01 6.58 11.27
C LYS A 51 11.48 6.15 11.31
N GLN A 52 11.75 4.86 11.16
CA GLN A 52 13.14 4.36 11.15
C GLN A 52 13.84 4.72 9.84
N ALA A 53 13.17 4.56 8.70
CA ALA A 53 13.71 4.91 7.37
C ALA A 53 14.06 6.39 7.25
N GLU A 54 13.28 7.28 7.88
CA GLU A 54 13.57 8.70 7.95
C GLU A 54 14.84 9.00 8.77
N LYS A 55 15.05 8.28 9.86
CA LYS A 55 16.21 8.45 10.75
C LYS A 55 17.48 7.79 10.21
N ASP A 56 17.34 6.66 9.53
CA ASP A 56 18.44 5.81 9.08
C ASP A 56 18.25 5.39 7.61
N PRO A 57 18.80 6.18 6.68
CA PRO A 57 18.70 5.91 5.25
C PRO A 57 19.50 4.68 4.81
N VAL A 58 20.52 4.27 5.57
CA VAL A 58 21.36 3.09 5.29
C VAL A 58 20.56 1.84 5.62
N TRP A 59 19.96 1.80 6.80
CA TRP A 59 19.07 0.72 7.23
C TRP A 59 17.91 0.50 6.24
N GLU A 60 17.31 1.58 5.74
CA GLU A 60 16.25 1.48 4.74
C GLU A 60 16.74 0.80 3.45
N LEU A 61 17.90 1.23 2.94
CA LEU A 61 18.49 0.66 1.72
C LEU A 61 18.83 -0.82 1.87
N GLU A 62 19.41 -1.22 3.00
CA GLU A 62 19.71 -2.63 3.29
C GLU A 62 18.44 -3.49 3.25
N ARG A 63 17.34 -3.01 3.87
CA ARG A 63 16.07 -3.72 3.85
C ARG A 63 15.48 -3.81 2.45
N LEU A 64 15.51 -2.72 1.68
CA LEU A 64 15.01 -2.70 0.31
C LEU A 64 15.78 -3.68 -0.58
N ILE A 65 17.11 -3.70 -0.48
CA ILE A 65 17.96 -4.59 -1.26
C ILE A 65 17.77 -6.05 -0.84
N ASN A 66 17.67 -6.31 0.48
CA ASN A 66 17.62 -7.67 0.99
C ASN A 66 16.26 -8.34 0.81
N TYR A 67 15.17 -7.57 0.92
CA TYR A 67 13.81 -8.11 1.01
C TYR A 67 12.84 -7.58 -0.06
N GLY A 68 13.15 -6.49 -0.76
CA GLY A 68 12.29 -5.96 -1.83
C GLY A 68 10.95 -5.41 -1.34
N LEU A 69 10.96 -4.63 -0.25
CA LEU A 69 9.76 -4.19 0.47
C LEU A 69 8.82 -3.25 -0.31
N ARG A 70 9.29 -2.63 -1.40
CA ARG A 70 8.54 -1.65 -2.19
C ARG A 70 8.56 -2.05 -3.66
N LYS A 71 7.49 -1.70 -4.39
CA LYS A 71 7.43 -1.82 -5.87
C LYS A 71 8.16 -0.69 -6.60
N GLU A 72 8.82 0.19 -5.85
CA GLU A 72 9.53 1.35 -6.36
C GLU A 72 10.98 1.02 -6.66
N LYS A 73 11.56 1.70 -7.66
CA LYS A 73 12.98 1.57 -7.99
C LYS A 73 13.83 2.26 -6.92
N ILE A 74 14.99 1.68 -6.61
CA ILE A 74 15.97 2.28 -5.69
C ILE A 74 16.54 3.56 -6.32
N ASP A 75 16.63 4.63 -5.52
CA ASP A 75 17.26 5.88 -5.95
C ASP A 75 18.77 5.68 -6.17
N ARG A 76 19.24 6.00 -7.39
CA ARG A 76 20.64 5.81 -7.80
C ARG A 76 21.61 6.63 -6.95
N LYS A 77 21.30 7.88 -6.66
CA LYS A 77 22.21 8.78 -5.91
C LYS A 77 22.33 8.33 -4.46
N LYS A 78 21.22 7.91 -3.85
CA LYS A 78 21.19 7.36 -2.50
C LYS A 78 22.00 6.07 -2.41
N LEU A 79 21.82 5.17 -3.39
CA LEU A 79 22.60 3.94 -3.47
C LEU A 79 24.09 4.24 -3.65
N GLU A 80 24.47 5.09 -4.60
CA GLU A 80 25.87 5.48 -4.84
C GLU A 80 26.53 6.09 -3.60
N LYS A 81 25.80 6.95 -2.86
CA LYS A 81 26.30 7.58 -1.65
C LYS A 81 26.60 6.57 -0.53
N TYR A 82 25.69 5.63 -0.29
CA TYR A 82 25.76 4.74 0.88
C TYR A 82 26.28 3.34 0.58
N LEU A 83 26.53 2.97 -0.68
CA LEU A 83 26.90 1.61 -1.08
C LEU A 83 28.06 1.06 -0.23
N ALA A 84 29.09 1.87 0.04
CA ALA A 84 30.25 1.47 0.85
C ALA A 84 29.88 1.05 2.29
N GLU A 85 28.83 1.62 2.87
CA GLU A 85 28.40 1.40 4.26
C GLU A 85 27.41 0.23 4.40
N LEU A 86 26.78 -0.21 3.31
CA LEU A 86 25.73 -1.24 3.33
C LEU A 86 26.26 -2.62 3.75
N LYS A 87 25.57 -3.26 4.69
CA LYS A 87 25.77 -4.67 5.06
C LYS A 87 24.93 -5.58 4.16
N ILE A 88 25.43 -5.80 2.95
CA ILE A 88 24.84 -6.68 1.92
C ILE A 88 25.87 -7.71 1.47
N SER A 89 25.43 -8.80 0.85
CA SER A 89 26.35 -9.81 0.32
C SER A 89 27.26 -9.24 -0.77
N ASP A 90 28.46 -9.81 -0.90
CA ASP A 90 29.45 -9.36 -1.87
C ASP A 90 28.94 -9.46 -3.31
N ASP A 91 28.17 -10.51 -3.64
CA ASP A 91 27.54 -10.66 -4.96
C ASP A 91 26.59 -9.49 -5.29
N ARG A 92 25.80 -9.05 -4.30
CA ARG A 92 24.88 -7.92 -4.48
C ARG A 92 25.64 -6.62 -4.62
N ARG A 93 26.69 -6.44 -3.83
CA ARG A 93 27.60 -5.29 -3.92
C ARG A 93 28.21 -5.23 -5.32
N ALA A 94 28.83 -6.31 -5.79
CA ALA A 94 29.42 -6.41 -7.13
C ALA A 94 28.40 -6.12 -8.24
N PHE A 95 27.18 -6.65 -8.10
CA PHE A 95 26.10 -6.33 -9.03
C PHE A 95 25.77 -4.83 -9.09
N PHE A 96 25.68 -4.15 -7.94
CA PHE A 96 25.43 -2.71 -7.93
C PHE A 96 26.63 -1.90 -8.43
N GLU A 97 27.86 -2.33 -8.17
CA GLU A 97 29.05 -1.69 -8.73
C GLU A 97 29.12 -1.82 -10.26
N LEU A 98 28.73 -2.97 -10.80
CA LEU A 98 28.54 -3.16 -12.23
C LEU A 98 27.47 -2.20 -12.77
N LEU A 99 26.31 -2.08 -12.11
CA LEU A 99 25.24 -1.19 -12.58
C LEU A 99 25.59 0.30 -12.47
N LEU A 100 26.28 0.72 -11.41
CA LEU A 100 26.60 2.13 -11.17
C LEU A 100 27.75 2.62 -12.02
N TRP A 101 28.78 1.79 -12.19
CA TRP A 101 30.08 2.19 -12.74
C TRP A 101 30.57 1.31 -13.88
N ASN A 102 29.76 0.36 -14.37
CA ASN A 102 30.15 -0.62 -15.39
C ASN A 102 31.45 -1.36 -15.02
N LYS A 103 31.63 -1.62 -13.72
CA LYS A 103 32.79 -2.33 -13.18
C LYS A 103 32.78 -3.77 -13.66
N LYS A 104 33.86 -4.22 -14.32
CA LYS A 104 33.99 -5.62 -14.72
C LYS A 104 34.03 -6.52 -13.49
N LEU A 105 33.24 -7.61 -13.55
CA LEU A 105 33.22 -8.69 -12.57
C LEU A 105 34.50 -9.54 -12.68
#